data_AF-A0A9X2ZII8-F1
#
_entry.id   AF-A0A9X2ZII8-F1
#
_cell.length_a   1.000
_cell.length_b   1.000
_cell.length_c   1.000
_cell.angle_alpha   90.00
_cell.angle_beta   90.00
_cell.angle_gamma   90.00
#
_symmetry.space_group_name_H-M   'P 1'
#
loop_
_entity.id
_entity.type
_entity.pdbx_description
1 polymer ?
#
loop_
_entity_poly.entity_id
_entity_poly.type
_entity_poly.pdbx_seq_one_letter_code
_entity_poly.pdbx_strand_id
1 'polypeptide(L)'
;MDNYLLDDYILCSRLKKEKQKKSAVKKDFEKQLIQLDKLEDELLRKRSALPLVPLATPYQKGWERNFVLREDIARSKEALFYKTVLEKINTVQYSSDKAFKKKKRRKKKACLCRKTSNCKRVFRIRMEKFKTSIDR
;
A
#
# COMPACT_ATOMS: atom_id res chain seq x y z
N MET A 1 64.76 22.32 20.23
CA MET A 1 64.51 23.34 19.18
C MET A 1 63.92 22.69 17.94
N ASP A 2 63.18 21.58 18.12
CA ASP A 2 62.98 20.59 17.04
C ASP A 2 61.53 20.58 16.53
N ASN A 3 60.60 21.17 17.29
CA ASN A 3 59.19 21.25 16.91
C ASN A 3 58.93 22.24 15.76
N TYR A 4 59.73 23.30 15.64
CA TYR A 4 59.57 24.31 14.57
C TYR A 4 59.96 23.78 13.19
N LEU A 5 61.02 22.98 13.11
CA LEU A 5 61.45 22.35 11.84
C LEU A 5 60.45 21.30 11.33
N LEU A 6 59.79 20.60 12.25
CA LEU A 6 58.77 19.61 11.90
C LEU A 6 57.50 20.28 11.37
N ASP A 7 57.08 21.39 11.99
CA ASP A 7 55.91 22.17 11.54
C ASP A 7 56.12 22.81 10.16
N ASP A 8 57.31 23.37 9.88
CA ASP A 8 57.65 23.90 8.55
C ASP A 8 57.68 22.80 7.48
N TYR A 9 58.21 21.61 7.81
CA TYR A 9 58.21 20.46 6.90
C TYR A 9 56.78 19.94 6.62
N ILE A 10 55.90 19.95 7.63
CA ILE A 10 54.48 19.57 7.49
C ILE A 10 53.72 20.61 6.64
N LEU A 11 54.04 21.89 6.76
CA LEU A 11 53.43 22.97 5.94
C LEU A 11 53.88 22.93 4.48
N CYS A 12 55.14 22.59 4.21
CA CYS A 12 55.65 22.35 2.85
C CYS A 12 55.16 21.01 2.25
N SER A 13 54.78 20.06 3.09
CA SER A 13 54.22 18.78 2.64
C SER A 13 52.77 18.95 2.15
N ARG A 14 52.39 18.30 1.04
CA ARG A 14 51.00 18.27 0.53
C ARG A 14 50.05 17.41 1.39
N LEU A 15 50.33 17.27 2.69
CA LEU A 15 49.55 16.41 3.58
C LEU A 15 48.19 17.04 3.86
N LYS A 16 47.13 16.24 3.73
CA LYS A 16 45.77 16.69 4.01
C LYS A 16 45.61 16.99 5.49
N LYS A 17 45.03 18.16 5.81
CA LYS A 17 44.64 18.53 7.18
C LYS A 17 43.59 17.55 7.72
N GLU A 18 43.48 17.42 9.04
CA GLU A 18 42.50 16.53 9.67
C GLU A 18 41.07 16.75 9.19
N LYS A 19 40.64 18.02 9.07
CA LYS A 19 39.31 18.38 8.55
C LYS A 19 39.10 17.85 7.12
N GLN A 20 40.13 17.95 6.27
CA GLN A 20 40.06 17.46 4.89
C GLN A 20 39.99 15.93 4.83
N LYS A 21 40.73 15.23 5.71
CA LYS A 21 40.63 13.77 5.86
C LYS A 21 39.22 13.36 6.28
N LYS A 22 38.64 14.02 7.30
CA LYS A 22 37.27 13.79 7.77
C LYS A 22 36.24 14.05 6.66
N SER A 23 36.39 15.14 5.91
CA SER A 23 35.50 15.44 4.77
C SER A 23 35.65 14.44 3.62
N ALA A 24 36.85 13.90 3.36
CA ALA A 24 37.04 12.87 2.33
C ALA A 24 36.29 11.58 2.69
N VAL A 25 36.42 11.10 3.94
CA VAL A 25 35.69 9.92 4.43
C VAL A 25 34.18 10.11 4.32
N LYS A 26 33.65 11.29 4.70
CA LYS A 26 32.22 11.60 4.56
C LYS A 26 31.77 11.56 3.11
N LYS A 27 32.51 12.19 2.20
CA LYS A 27 32.20 12.18 0.76
C LYS A 27 32.23 10.79 0.16
N ASP A 28 33.18 9.96 0.56
CA ASP A 28 33.28 8.59 0.05
C ASP A 28 32.13 7.73 0.57
N PHE A 29 31.72 7.94 1.83
CA PHE A 29 30.50 7.33 2.38
C PHE A 29 29.22 7.79 1.65
N GLU A 30 29.08 9.09 1.38
CA GLU A 30 27.95 9.63 0.60
C GLU A 30 27.89 9.03 -0.81
N LYS A 31 29.04 8.89 -1.50
CA LYS A 31 29.10 8.21 -2.80
C LYS A 31 28.66 6.75 -2.71
N GLN A 32 29.07 6.04 -1.66
CA GLN A 32 28.64 4.67 -1.42
C GLN A 32 27.12 4.59 -1.25
N LEU A 33 26.51 5.50 -0.49
CA LEU A 33 25.05 5.56 -0.34
C LEU A 33 24.34 5.81 -1.67
N ILE A 34 24.83 6.76 -2.48
CA ILE A 34 24.28 7.03 -3.81
C ILE A 34 24.38 5.81 -4.73
N GLN A 35 25.45 5.02 -4.62
CA GLN A 35 25.58 3.79 -5.40
C GLN A 35 24.57 2.73 -4.96
N LEU A 36 24.35 2.57 -3.65
CA LEU A 36 23.35 1.63 -3.14
C LEU A 36 21.92 2.02 -3.54
N ASP A 37 21.58 3.30 -3.48
CA ASP A 37 20.28 3.84 -3.90
C ASP A 37 20.00 3.53 -5.38
N LYS A 38 20.99 3.75 -6.26
CA LYS A 38 20.90 3.38 -7.67
C LYS A 38 20.71 1.88 -7.89
N LEU A 39 21.42 1.05 -7.11
CA LEU A 39 21.27 -0.41 -7.18
C LEU A 39 19.88 -0.84 -6.71
N GLU A 40 19.34 -0.23 -5.66
CA GLU A 40 17.98 -0.50 -5.18
C GLU A 40 16.95 -0.14 -6.27
N ASP A 41 17.08 1.03 -6.89
CA ASP A 41 16.26 1.45 -8.01
C ASP A 41 16.31 0.45 -9.18
N GLU A 42 17.50 -0.03 -9.55
CA GLU A 42 17.67 -1.04 -10.59
C GLU A 42 17.01 -2.37 -10.23
N LEU A 43 17.16 -2.82 -8.99
CA LEU A 43 16.53 -4.04 -8.49
C LEU A 43 15.00 -3.91 -8.48
N LEU A 44 14.46 -2.74 -8.09
CA LEU A 44 13.03 -2.46 -8.13
C LEU A 44 12.49 -2.48 -9.56
N ARG A 45 13.22 -1.92 -10.53
CA ARG A 45 12.88 -2.00 -11.96
C ARG A 45 12.90 -3.43 -12.47
N LYS A 46 13.94 -4.20 -12.13
CA LYS A 46 14.02 -5.63 -12.51
C LYS A 46 12.88 -6.43 -11.91
N ARG A 47 12.55 -6.18 -10.64
CA ARG A 47 11.44 -6.84 -9.94
C ARG A 47 10.08 -6.53 -10.57
N SER A 48 9.85 -5.28 -10.98
CA SER A 48 8.60 -4.89 -11.64
C SER A 48 8.51 -5.35 -13.10
N ALA A 49 9.65 -5.57 -13.75
CA ALA A 49 9.75 -6.13 -15.11
C ALA A 49 9.60 -7.67 -15.17
N LEU A 50 9.52 -8.36 -14.03
CA LEU A 50 9.30 -9.81 -14.01
C LEU A 50 7.97 -10.16 -14.70
N PRO A 51 7.93 -11.23 -15.50
CA PRO A 51 6.71 -11.65 -16.18
C PRO A 51 5.64 -12.05 -15.17
N LEU A 52 4.39 -11.72 -15.48
CA LEU A 52 3.24 -12.12 -14.67
C LEU A 52 3.02 -13.62 -14.84
N VAL A 53 3.19 -14.38 -13.75
CA VAL A 53 2.87 -15.81 -13.72
C VAL A 53 1.39 -15.97 -13.37
N PRO A 54 0.58 -16.64 -14.21
CA PRO A 54 -0.81 -16.88 -13.88
C PRO A 54 -0.92 -17.80 -12.66
N LEU A 55 -1.89 -17.51 -11.80
CA LEU A 55 -2.21 -18.35 -10.65
C LEU A 55 -3.05 -19.54 -11.12
N ALA A 56 -2.84 -20.71 -10.53
CA ALA A 56 -3.64 -21.91 -10.82
C ALA A 56 -5.14 -21.67 -10.55
N THR A 57 -5.46 -20.92 -9.50
CA THR A 57 -6.81 -20.44 -9.20
C THR A 57 -6.81 -18.91 -9.12
N PRO A 58 -7.59 -18.20 -9.96
CA PRO A 58 -7.69 -16.76 -9.87
C PRO A 58 -8.38 -16.40 -8.54
N TYR A 59 -7.73 -15.55 -7.73
CA TYR A 59 -8.32 -15.06 -6.49
C TYR A 59 -8.64 -13.57 -6.58
N GLN A 60 -9.81 -13.19 -6.07
CA GLN A 60 -10.20 -11.78 -5.97
C GLN A 60 -9.63 -11.19 -4.67
N LYS A 61 -8.84 -10.13 -4.78
CA LYS A 61 -8.27 -9.44 -3.61
C LYS A 61 -9.24 -8.39 -3.08
N GLY A 62 -9.54 -8.45 -1.77
CA GLY A 62 -10.21 -7.38 -1.05
C GLY A 62 -11.44 -7.83 -0.27
N TRP A 63 -12.50 -7.03 -0.37
CA TRP A 63 -13.76 -7.20 0.31
C TRP A 63 -14.88 -7.41 -0.70
N GLU A 64 -15.75 -8.35 -0.37
CA GLU A 64 -17.03 -8.56 -1.02
C GLU A 64 -18.15 -7.93 -0.20
N ARG A 65 -19.07 -7.28 -0.90
CA ARG A 65 -20.31 -6.78 -0.33
C ARG A 65 -21.49 -7.42 -1.02
N ASN A 66 -22.31 -8.11 -0.23
CA ASN A 66 -23.59 -8.67 -0.63
C ASN A 66 -24.69 -8.29 0.39
N PHE A 67 -25.93 -8.35 -0.05
CA PHE A 67 -27.09 -8.11 0.81
C PHE A 67 -27.59 -9.43 1.36
N VAL A 68 -27.95 -9.43 2.65
CA VAL A 68 -28.55 -10.58 3.33
C VAL A 68 -29.81 -10.11 4.04
N LEU A 69 -30.84 -10.95 4.04
CA LEU A 69 -32.07 -10.65 4.76
C LEU A 69 -31.79 -10.53 6.27
N ARG A 70 -32.38 -9.53 6.93
CA ARG A 70 -32.30 -9.43 8.39
C ARG A 70 -33.01 -10.63 9.03
N GLU A 71 -32.50 -11.10 10.16
CA GLU A 71 -33.03 -12.26 10.88
C GLU A 71 -34.50 -12.06 11.30
N ASP A 72 -34.87 -10.85 11.72
CA ASP A 72 -36.23 -10.49 12.12
C ASP A 72 -37.24 -10.74 10.98
N ILE A 73 -36.88 -10.34 9.76
CA ILE A 73 -37.74 -10.46 8.57
C ILE A 73 -37.67 -11.88 8.00
N ALA A 74 -36.54 -12.56 8.17
CA ALA A 74 -36.41 -13.97 7.78
C ALA A 74 -37.35 -14.89 8.56
N ARG A 75 -37.77 -14.50 9.78
CA ARG A 75 -38.76 -15.21 10.61
C ARG A 75 -40.20 -14.81 10.30
N SER A 76 -40.43 -13.75 9.53
CA SER A 76 -41.78 -13.26 9.23
C SER A 76 -42.43 -14.05 8.08
N LYS A 77 -43.75 -13.89 7.94
CA LYS A 77 -44.52 -14.48 6.84
C LYS A 77 -44.09 -13.99 5.46
N GLU A 78 -43.48 -12.80 5.38
CA GLU A 78 -43.01 -12.17 4.14
C GLU A 78 -41.59 -12.61 3.72
N ALA A 79 -40.94 -13.50 4.48
CA ALA A 79 -39.57 -13.90 4.23
C ALA A 79 -39.34 -14.40 2.78
N LEU A 80 -40.30 -15.15 2.25
CA LEU A 80 -40.20 -15.74 0.92
C LEU A 80 -40.24 -14.67 -0.19
N PHE A 81 -41.08 -13.64 -0.03
CA PHE A 81 -41.13 -12.50 -0.93
C PHE A 81 -39.78 -11.78 -0.97
N TYR A 82 -39.21 -11.40 0.17
CA TYR A 82 -37.94 -10.69 0.18
C TYR A 82 -36.76 -11.53 -0.29
N LYS A 83 -36.78 -12.86 -0.07
CA LYS A 83 -35.77 -13.78 -0.63
C LYS A 83 -35.78 -13.76 -2.16
N THR A 84 -36.95 -13.93 -2.78
CA THR A 84 -37.08 -13.90 -4.25
C THR A 84 -36.67 -12.56 -4.87
N VAL A 85 -36.97 -11.45 -4.19
CA VAL A 85 -36.51 -10.12 -4.59
C VAL A 85 -35.00 -9.98 -4.43
N LEU A 86 -34.44 -10.47 -3.32
CA LEU A 86 -33.02 -10.42 -3.04
C LEU A 86 -32.23 -11.21 -4.09
N GLU A 87 -32.66 -12.41 -4.46
CA GLU A 87 -32.02 -13.23 -5.51
C GLU A 87 -31.90 -12.47 -6.84
N LYS A 88 -32.91 -11.69 -7.22
CA LYS A 88 -32.89 -10.91 -8.47
C LYS A 88 -32.01 -9.66 -8.40
N ILE A 89 -31.92 -9.01 -7.23
CA ILE A 89 -31.25 -7.70 -7.07
C ILE A 89 -29.80 -7.84 -6.57
N ASN A 90 -29.45 -8.96 -5.92
CA ASN A 90 -28.18 -9.10 -5.22
C ASN A 90 -27.02 -9.27 -6.19
N THR A 91 -26.41 -8.16 -6.59
CA THR A 91 -25.15 -8.13 -7.33
C THR A 91 -23.98 -8.05 -6.37
N VAL A 92 -23.02 -8.96 -6.53
CA VAL A 92 -21.77 -8.95 -5.77
C VAL A 92 -20.95 -7.72 -6.11
N GLN A 93 -20.55 -6.94 -5.10
CA GLN A 93 -19.68 -5.78 -5.27
C GLN A 93 -18.33 -6.01 -4.63
N TYR A 94 -17.26 -5.79 -5.41
CA TYR A 94 -15.88 -5.90 -4.94
C TYR A 94 -15.28 -4.53 -4.63
N SER A 95 -14.45 -4.46 -3.59
CA SER A 95 -13.71 -3.26 -3.21
C SER A 95 -12.42 -3.64 -2.49
N SER A 96 -11.36 -2.85 -2.66
CA SER A 96 -10.12 -3.00 -1.88
C SER A 96 -10.30 -2.57 -0.42
N ASP A 97 -11.18 -1.60 -0.16
CA ASP A 97 -11.48 -1.07 1.18
C ASP A 97 -12.80 -1.62 1.73
N LYS A 98 -12.79 -2.08 2.99
CA LYS A 98 -13.95 -2.59 3.75
C LYS A 98 -15.06 -1.56 3.84
N ALA A 99 -14.73 -0.27 3.82
CA ALA A 99 -15.74 0.77 3.97
C ALA A 99 -16.53 1.07 2.67
N PHE A 100 -16.13 0.51 1.52
CA PHE A 100 -16.74 0.75 0.20
C PHE A 100 -16.98 2.26 -0.05
N LYS A 101 -15.98 3.09 0.29
CA LYS A 101 -16.03 4.54 0.08
C LYS A 101 -15.64 4.85 -1.36
N LYS A 102 -16.41 5.73 -2.00
CA LYS A 102 -16.08 6.31 -3.30
C LYS A 102 -15.46 7.69 -3.09
N LYS A 103 -14.38 7.98 -3.79
CA LYS A 103 -13.83 9.34 -3.87
C LYS A 103 -14.80 10.20 -4.68
N LYS A 104 -15.37 11.22 -4.06
CA LYS A 104 -16.25 12.20 -4.71
C LYS A 104 -15.60 13.58 -4.62
N ARG A 105 -15.54 14.29 -5.74
CA ARG A 105 -15.05 15.67 -5.77
C ARG A 105 -16.16 16.59 -5.26
N ARG A 106 -15.84 17.43 -4.28
CA ARG A 106 -16.72 18.51 -3.80
C ARG A 106 -15.92 19.81 -3.86
N LYS A 107 -16.33 20.71 -4.76
CA LYS A 107 -15.60 21.94 -5.07
C LYS A 107 -14.12 21.62 -5.41
N LYS A 108 -13.17 22.26 -4.70
CA LYS A 108 -11.72 22.08 -4.88
C LYS A 108 -11.12 20.91 -4.07
N LYS A 109 -11.89 20.19 -3.25
CA LYS A 109 -11.39 19.09 -2.41
C LYS A 109 -12.04 17.75 -2.77
N ALA A 110 -11.28 16.66 -2.64
CA ALA A 110 -11.82 15.31 -2.76
C ALA A 110 -12.22 14.80 -1.37
N CYS A 111 -13.45 14.34 -1.21
CA CYS A 111 -13.93 13.71 0.00
C CYS A 111 -14.26 12.24 -0.26
N LEU A 112 -13.97 11.37 0.71
CA LEU A 112 -14.37 9.97 0.68
C LEU A 112 -15.80 9.84 1.22
N CYS A 113 -16.76 9.57 0.35
CA CYS A 113 -18.15 9.33 0.75
C CYS A 113 -18.49 7.85 0.67
N ARG A 114 -19.23 7.34 1.67
CA ARG A 114 -19.78 5.97 1.61
C ARG A 114 -20.75 5.89 0.45
N LYS A 115 -20.65 4.82 -0.37
CA LYS A 115 -21.64 4.56 -1.42
C LYS A 115 -22.98 4.28 -0.73
N THR A 116 -23.96 5.17 -0.94
CA THR A 116 -25.30 5.03 -0.36
C THR A 116 -25.98 3.80 -0.95
N SER A 117 -26.57 2.99 -0.08
CA SER A 117 -27.45 1.89 -0.45
C SER A 117 -28.78 2.15 0.21
N ASN A 118 -29.83 2.35 -0.58
CA ASN A 118 -31.14 2.78 -0.07
C ASN A 118 -31.87 1.66 0.70
N CYS A 119 -31.40 0.41 0.63
CA CYS A 119 -32.11 -0.78 1.10
C CYS A 119 -31.81 -1.23 2.54
N LYS A 120 -31.19 -0.38 3.39
CA LYS A 120 -30.73 -0.76 4.74
C LYS A 120 -31.86 -1.09 5.73
N ARG A 121 -33.10 -0.73 5.43
CA ARG A 121 -34.24 -0.94 6.34
C ARG A 121 -34.58 -2.43 6.48
N VAL A 122 -34.56 -3.14 5.35
CA VAL A 122 -34.97 -4.55 5.23
C VAL A 122 -33.75 -5.49 5.20
N PHE A 123 -32.65 -5.04 4.61
CA PHE A 123 -31.49 -5.88 4.35
C PHE A 123 -30.28 -5.47 5.19
N ARG A 124 -29.59 -6.47 5.76
CA ARG A 124 -28.28 -6.32 6.38
C ARG A 124 -27.21 -6.43 5.29
N ILE A 125 -26.17 -5.60 5.39
CA ILE A 125 -25.00 -5.73 4.53
C ILE A 125 -24.08 -6.77 5.16
N ARG A 126 -23.78 -7.85 4.43
CA ARG A 126 -22.73 -8.79 4.82
C ARG A 126 -21.46 -8.40 4.06
N MET A 127 -20.37 -8.34 4.82
CA MET A 127 -19.05 -7.98 4.32
C MET A 127 -18.13 -9.15 4.58
N GLU A 128 -17.68 -9.80 3.53
CA GLU A 128 -16.74 -10.90 3.63
C GLU A 128 -15.38 -10.45 3.12
N LYS A 129 -14.34 -10.77 3.90
CA LYS A 129 -12.96 -10.64 3.45
C LYS A 129 -12.66 -11.90 2.66
N PHE A 130 -12.07 -11.77 1.47
CA PHE A 130 -11.54 -12.95 0.78
C PHE A 130 -10.47 -13.61 1.67
N LYS A 131 -10.61 -14.92 1.92
CA LYS A 131 -9.56 -15.72 2.56
C LYS A 131 -8.33 -15.64 1.67
N THR A 132 -7.22 -15.16 2.21
CA THR A 132 -5.92 -15.22 1.53
C THR A 132 -5.54 -16.68 1.41
N SER A 133 -5.37 -17.19 0.19
CA SER A 133 -4.75 -18.49 -0.09
C SER A 133 -3.24 -18.48 0.18
N ILE A 134 -2.79 -17.70 1.15
CA ILE A 134 -1.41 -17.63 1.58
C ILE A 134 -1.34 -18.39 2.91
N ASP A 135 -1.63 -19.67 2.83
CA ASP A 135 -0.86 -20.64 3.60
C ASP A 135 0.46 -20.78 2.81
N ARG A 136 1.43 -19.95 3.16
CA ARG A 136 2.85 -20.18 2.85
C ARG A 136 3.57 -20.46 4.15
#